data_AF-A0A0C3PCC9-F1
#
_entry.id   AF-A0A0C3PCC9-F1
#
_cell.length_a   1.000
_cell.length_b   1.000
_cell.length_c   1.000
_cell.angle_alpha   90.00
_cell.angle_beta   90.00
_cell.angle_gamma   90.00
#
_symmetry.space_group_name_H-M   'P 1'
#
loop_
_entity.id
_entity.type
_entity.pdbx_description
1 polymer ?
#
loop_
_entity_poly.entity_id
_entity_poly.type
_entity_poly.pdbx_seq_one_letter_code
_entity_poly.pdbx_strand_id
1 'polypeptide(L)'
;MALTVGAKRVLEVGTLGAYSTIYVAQGLPEDGELITLEISEANAKVARDNLAKAGIRNSRVLAENAIETLKELPTEESFDLIFIDADSKATLITLSKRNA
;
A
#
# COMPACT_ATOMS: atom_id res chain seq x y z
N MET A 1 3.55 12.87 -4.32
CA MET A 1 4.56 11.80 -4.37
C MET A 1 4.34 10.84 -5.53
N ALA A 2 3.21 10.11 -5.61
CA ALA A 2 2.97 9.16 -6.70
C ALA A 2 3.01 9.83 -8.09
N LEU A 3 2.30 10.96 -8.25
CA LEU A 3 2.29 11.74 -9.49
C LEU A 3 3.69 12.21 -9.92
N THR A 4 4.49 12.69 -8.98
CA THR A 4 5.82 13.28 -9.25
C THR A 4 6.84 12.25 -9.71
N VAL A 5 6.69 10.98 -9.31
CA VAL A 5 7.57 9.88 -9.73
C VAL A 5 6.99 9.05 -10.87
N GLY A 6 5.78 9.39 -11.34
CA GLY A 6 5.08 8.64 -12.40
C GLY A 6 4.71 7.21 -11.99
N ALA A 7 4.42 6.97 -10.71
CA ALA A 7 4.12 5.62 -10.21
C ALA A 7 2.83 5.07 -10.83
N LYS A 8 2.84 3.79 -11.18
CA LYS A 8 1.64 3.04 -11.59
C LYS A 8 1.25 1.98 -10.58
N ARG A 9 2.20 1.23 -10.03
CA ARG A 9 1.96 0.23 -8.98
C ARG A 9 2.56 0.68 -7.67
N VAL A 10 1.73 0.85 -6.66
CA VAL A 10 2.16 1.30 -5.33
C VAL A 10 1.82 0.26 -4.27
N LEU A 11 2.78 -0.03 -3.41
CA LEU A 11 2.57 -0.77 -2.18
C LEU A 11 2.62 0.20 -1.00
N GLU A 12 1.58 0.20 -0.17
CA GLU A 12 1.56 0.90 1.12
C GLU A 12 1.56 -0.10 2.28
N VAL A 13 2.35 0.18 3.31
CA VAL A 13 2.37 -0.58 4.57
C VAL A 13 1.93 0.35 5.70
N GLY A 14 0.77 0.07 6.28
CA GLY A 14 0.09 0.93 7.25
C GLY A 14 -0.99 1.77 6.57
N THR A 15 -2.25 1.36 6.69
CA THR A 15 -3.40 2.05 6.08
C THR A 15 -4.13 2.93 7.08
N LEU A 16 -4.28 2.46 8.33
CA LEU A 16 -5.11 3.07 9.38
C LEU A 16 -6.50 3.48 8.85
N GLY A 17 -6.75 4.78 8.69
CA GLY A 17 -8.01 5.34 8.19
C GLY A 17 -7.99 5.71 6.69
N ALA A 18 -6.97 5.31 5.94
CA ALA A 18 -6.77 5.58 4.51
C ALA A 18 -6.50 7.04 4.10
N TYR A 19 -6.05 7.92 5.01
CA TYR A 19 -5.80 9.32 4.66
C TYR A 19 -4.69 9.45 3.59
N SER A 20 -3.50 8.90 3.85
CA SER A 20 -2.39 8.85 2.89
C SER A 20 -2.80 8.11 1.62
N THR A 21 -3.44 6.95 1.77
CA THR A 21 -3.91 6.08 0.69
C THR A 21 -4.74 6.84 -0.33
N ILE A 22 -5.67 7.70 0.11
CA ILE A 22 -6.50 8.51 -0.78
C ILE A 22 -5.65 9.45 -1.64
N TYR A 23 -4.72 10.19 -1.03
CA TYR A 23 -3.87 11.13 -1.78
C TYR A 23 -2.91 10.41 -2.73
N VAL A 24 -2.38 9.24 -2.34
CA VAL A 24 -1.54 8.45 -3.22
C VAL A 24 -2.36 7.93 -4.40
N ALA A 25 -3.53 7.33 -4.16
CA ALA A 25 -4.39 6.78 -5.19
C ALA A 25 -4.90 7.84 -6.19
N GLN A 26 -5.18 9.07 -5.74
CA GLN A 26 -5.54 10.20 -6.60
C GLN A 26 -4.39 10.66 -7.51
N GLY A 27 -3.15 10.39 -7.12
CA GLY A 27 -1.96 10.73 -7.90
C GLY A 27 -1.56 9.68 -8.93
N LEU A 28 -2.26 8.55 -8.99
CA LEU A 28 -2.01 7.49 -9.97
C LEU A 28 -2.73 7.77 -11.29
N PRO A 29 -2.21 7.25 -12.42
CA PRO A 29 -2.97 7.23 -13.66
C PRO A 29 -4.21 6.32 -13.54
N GLU A 30 -5.10 6.39 -14.53
CA GLU A 30 -6.34 5.61 -14.56
C GLU A 30 -6.09 4.09 -14.52
N ASP A 31 -4.98 3.65 -15.12
CA ASP A 31 -4.52 2.25 -15.11
C ASP A 31 -3.60 1.91 -13.93
N GLY A 32 -3.40 2.83 -12.99
CA GLY A 32 -2.58 2.62 -11.80
C GLY A 32 -3.33 1.85 -10.71
N GLU A 33 -2.58 1.18 -9.85
CA GLU A 33 -3.08 0.43 -8.70
C GLU A 33 -2.30 0.72 -7.42
N LEU A 34 -3.02 0.74 -6.30
CA LEU A 34 -2.47 0.84 -4.96
C LEU A 34 -2.92 -0.37 -4.12
N ILE A 35 -1.97 -1.16 -3.64
CA ILE A 35 -2.21 -2.19 -2.64
C ILE A 35 -1.75 -1.65 -1.29
N THR A 36 -2.62 -1.67 -0.28
CA THR A 36 -2.30 -1.20 1.07
C THR A 36 -2.53 -2.30 2.10
N LEU A 37 -1.59 -2.46 3.02
CA LEU A 37 -1.58 -3.49 4.05
C LEU A 37 -1.90 -2.90 5.42
N GLU A 38 -2.94 -3.41 6.06
CA GLU A 38 -3.36 -3.03 7.40
C GLU A 38 -3.53 -4.27 8.27
N ILE A 39 -2.87 -4.32 9.41
CA ILE A 39 -2.93 -5.51 10.28
C ILE A 39 -4.26 -5.61 11.05
N SER A 40 -4.93 -4.49 11.33
CA SER A 40 -6.18 -4.47 12.07
C SER A 40 -7.38 -4.50 11.14
N GLU A 41 -8.21 -5.55 11.21
CA GLU A 41 -9.45 -5.63 10.44
C GLU A 41 -10.39 -4.44 10.72
N ALA A 42 -10.41 -3.94 11.97
CA ALA A 42 -11.22 -2.78 12.33
C ALA A 42 -10.78 -1.52 11.57
N ASN A 43 -9.46 -1.30 11.47
CA ASN A 43 -8.91 -0.19 10.69
C ASN A 43 -9.13 -0.41 9.19
N ALA A 44 -8.90 -1.63 8.70
CA ALA A 44 -9.13 -1.98 7.29
C ALA A 44 -10.57 -1.70 6.87
N LYS A 45 -11.55 -1.98 7.74
CA LYS A 45 -12.95 -1.60 7.50
C LYS A 45 -13.12 -0.09 7.38
N VAL A 46 -12.58 0.68 8.31
CA VAL A 46 -12.64 2.16 8.28
C VAL A 46 -11.97 2.72 7.02
N ALA A 47 -10.81 2.18 6.65
CA ALA A 47 -10.10 2.52 5.43
C ALA A 47 -10.95 2.28 4.18
N ARG A 48 -11.55 1.09 4.03
CA ARG A 48 -12.45 0.77 2.91
C ARG A 48 -13.64 1.73 2.84
N ASP A 49 -14.27 2.02 3.99
CA ASP A 49 -15.40 2.95 4.06
C ASP A 49 -14.98 4.38 3.63
N ASN A 50 -13.78 4.83 4.00
CA ASN A 50 -13.26 6.14 3.62
C ASN A 50 -12.87 6.21 2.14
N LEU A 51 -12.25 5.16 1.59
CA LEU A 51 -11.95 5.06 0.16
C LEU A 51 -13.22 5.13 -0.68
N ALA A 52 -14.26 4.39 -0.27
CA ALA A 52 -15.56 4.41 -0.93
C ALA A 52 -16.19 5.82 -0.90
N LYS A 53 -16.17 6.50 0.25
CA LYS A 53 -16.65 7.89 0.38
C LYS A 53 -15.86 8.88 -0.48
N ALA A 54 -14.56 8.65 -0.64
CA ALA A 54 -13.69 9.47 -1.49
C ALA A 54 -13.78 9.11 -2.99
N GLY A 55 -14.57 8.09 -3.36
CA GLY A 55 -14.74 7.65 -4.75
C GLY A 55 -13.52 6.94 -5.34
N ILE A 56 -12.60 6.47 -4.50
CA ILE A 56 -11.38 5.78 -4.93
C ILE A 56 -11.71 4.34 -5.31
N ARG A 57 -11.27 3.90 -6.50
CA ARG A 57 -11.54 2.57 -7.07
C ARG A 57 -10.30 1.79 -7.43
N ASN A 58 -9.17 2.47 -7.53
CA ASN A 58 -7.87 1.93 -7.91
C ASN A 58 -7.02 1.52 -6.70
N SER A 59 -7.66 1.28 -5.55
CA SER A 59 -6.96 0.85 -4.34
C SER A 59 -7.61 -0.38 -3.70
N ARG A 60 -6.77 -1.25 -3.12
CA ARG A 60 -7.18 -2.48 -2.44
C ARG A 60 -6.56 -2.53 -1.05
N VAL A 61 -7.43 -2.66 -0.04
CA VAL A 61 -7.03 -2.79 1.37
C VAL A 61 -6.99 -4.27 1.76
N LEU A 62 -5.78 -4.78 2.04
CA LEU A 62 -5.56 -6.13 2.55
C LEU A 62 -5.41 -6.07 4.08
N ALA A 63 -6.26 -6.83 4.77
CA ALA A 63 -6.23 -6.93 6.22
C ALA A 63 -5.25 -8.02 6.66
N GLU A 64 -3.96 -7.78 6.43
CA GLU A 64 -2.91 -8.78 6.54
C GLU A 64 -1.68 -8.24 7.29
N ASN A 65 -0.87 -9.16 7.83
CA ASN A 65 0.42 -8.80 8.38
C ASN A 65 1.40 -8.49 7.24
N ALA A 66 1.87 -7.24 7.19
CA ALA A 66 2.75 -6.79 6.13
C ALA A 66 4.03 -7.63 5.96
N ILE A 67 4.62 -8.15 7.04
CA ILE A 67 5.84 -8.95 6.95
C ILE A 67 5.56 -10.29 6.27
N GLU A 68 4.45 -10.94 6.60
CA GLU A 68 4.09 -12.23 5.99
C GLU A 68 3.69 -12.04 4.53
N THR A 69 2.84 -11.05 4.22
CA THR A 69 2.50 -10.70 2.83
C THR A 69 3.76 -10.39 2.00
N LEU A 70 4.71 -9.63 2.57
CA LEU A 70 5.98 -9.32 1.91
C LEU A 70 6.88 -10.55 1.68
N LYS A 71 6.74 -11.64 2.43
CA LYS A 71 7.49 -12.87 2.16
C LYS A 71 6.88 -13.69 1.02
N GLU A 72 5.55 -13.61 0.87
CA GLU A 72 4.79 -14.40 -0.10
C GLU A 72 4.65 -13.71 -1.47
N LEU A 73 4.83 -12.38 -1.52
CA LEU A 73 4.75 -11.64 -2.77
C LEU A 73 5.77 -12.17 -3.80
N PRO A 74 5.37 -12.38 -5.07
CA PRO A 74 6.30 -12.76 -6.13
C PRO A 74 7.44 -11.73 -6.26
N THR A 75 8.67 -12.19 -6.53
CA THR A 75 9.82 -11.30 -6.76
C THR A 75 9.79 -10.63 -8.14
N GLU A 76 9.10 -11.24 -9.11
CA GLU A 76 8.96 -10.73 -10.48
C GLU A 76 7.97 -9.56 -10.57
N GLU A 77 7.16 -9.33 -9.53
CA GLU A 77 6.21 -8.22 -9.48
C GLU A 77 6.82 -7.00 -8.80
N SER A 78 7.29 -6.04 -9.61
CA SER A 78 7.86 -4.79 -9.10
C SER A 78 6.79 -3.75 -8.77
N PHE A 79 7.01 -3.00 -7.67
CA PHE A 79 6.29 -1.77 -7.36
C PHE A 79 7.14 -0.56 -7.76
N ASP A 80 6.51 0.47 -8.33
CA ASP A 80 7.20 1.72 -8.69
C ASP A 80 7.45 2.60 -7.47
N LEU A 81 6.62 2.43 -6.43
CA LEU A 81 6.72 3.13 -5.17
C LEU A 81 6.31 2.20 -4.02
N ILE A 82 7.10 2.20 -2.95
CA ILE A 82 6.73 1.56 -1.69
C ILE A 82 6.65 2.66 -0.62
N PHE A 83 5.48 2.84 -0.03
CA PHE A 83 5.23 3.79 1.05
C PHE A 83 5.10 3.03 2.37
N ILE A 84 6.00 3.27 3.32
CA ILE A 84 6.03 2.56 4.61
C ILE A 84 5.69 3.56 5.70
N ASP A 85 4.47 3.45 6.23
CA ASP A 85 3.93 4.27 7.32
C ASP A 85 3.48 3.35 8.48
N ALA A 86 4.41 2.49 8.89
CA ALA A 86 4.25 1.53 9.99
C ALA A 86 5.59 1.33 10.69
N ASP A 87 5.60 0.50 11.74
CA ASP A 87 6.82 0.21 12.52
C ASP A 87 7.95 -0.31 11.60
N SER A 88 8.95 0.55 11.38
CA SER A 88 9.73 0.53 10.13
C SER A 88 10.86 -0.48 10.12
N LYS A 89 11.36 -0.90 11.28
CA LYS A 89 12.58 -1.73 11.38
C LYS A 89 12.43 -3.11 10.75
N ALA A 90 11.36 -3.82 11.05
CA ALA A 90 11.16 -5.19 10.57
C ALA A 90 10.81 -5.23 9.08
N THR A 91 10.00 -4.28 8.62
CA THR A 91 9.59 -4.13 7.22
C THR A 91 10.78 -3.82 6.32
N LEU A 92 11.65 -2.88 6.72
CA LEU A 92 12.85 -2.50 5.96
C LEU A 92 13.85 -3.66 5.83
N ILE A 93 14.06 -4.42 6.91
CA ILE A 93 14.96 -5.60 6.87
C ILE A 93 14.44 -6.65 5.88
N THR A 94 13.13 -6.85 5.82
CA THR A 94 12.51 -7.86 4.94
C THR A 94 12.65 -7.47 3.47
N LEU A 95 12.41 -6.20 3.13
CA LEU A 95 12.59 -5.69 1.76
C LEU A 95 14.06 -5.70 1.32
N SER A 96 15.00 -5.31 2.19
CA SER A 96 16.43 -5.28 1.85
C SER A 96 17.00 -6.66 1.53
N LYS A 97 16.46 -7.73 2.10
CA LYS A 97 16.91 -9.11 1.83
C LYS A 97 16.36 -9.70 0.53
N ARG A 98 15.32 -9.09 -0.05
CA ARG A 98 14.69 -9.56 -1.29
C ARG A 98 15.31 -8.96 -2.56
N ASN A 99 16.01 -7.83 -2.44
CA ASN A 99 16.71 -7.15 -3.53
C ASN A 99 18.23 -7.46 -3.57
N ALA A 100 18.67 -8.51 -2.89
CA ALA A 100 20.07 -8.97 -2.83
C ALA A 100 20.26 -10.29 -3.57
#